data_AF-A0A7C8GVH8-F1
#
_entry.id   AF-A0A7C8GVH8-F1
#
_cell.length_a   1.000
_cell.length_b   1.000
_cell.length_c   1.000
_cell.angle_alpha   90.00
_cell.angle_beta   90.00
_cell.angle_gamma   90.00
#
_symmetry.space_group_name_H-M   'P 1'
#
loop_
_entity.id
_entity.type
_entity.pdbx_description
1 polymer ?
#
loop_
_entity_poly.entity_id
_entity_poly.type
_entity_poly.pdbx_seq_one_letter_code
_entity_poly.pdbx_strand_id
1 'polypeptide(L)' 'MKKIEWLIVVLLIAMGLMCLTVSGTMMWGTESIESYLKTFIQICFWMCLPISIIGIVYFVFIKKRKDK' A
#
# COMPACT_ATOMS: atom_id res chain seq x y z
N MET A 1 -18.02 -5.64 1.92
CA MET A 1 -18.28 -4.86 0.69
C MET A 1 -18.19 -3.33 0.89
N LYS A 2 -17.38 -2.79 1.82
CA LYS A 2 -17.22 -1.31 1.94
C LYS A 2 -15.82 -0.89 2.42
N LYS A 3 -15.20 -1.69 3.30
CA LYS A 3 -13.91 -1.32 3.94
C LYS A 3 -12.68 -1.87 3.19
N ILE A 4 -12.79 -3.06 2.61
CA ILE A 4 -11.67 -3.71 1.91
C ILE A 4 -11.47 -3.08 0.53
N GLU A 5 -12.55 -2.77 -0.18
CA GLU A 5 -12.52 -2.08 -1.48
C GLU A 5 -11.94 -0.67 -1.34
N TRP A 6 -12.31 0.05 -0.27
CA TRP A 6 -11.75 1.38 0.00
C TRP A 6 -10.25 1.33 0.31
N LEU A 7 -9.82 0.29 1.04
CA LEU A 7 -8.42 0.09 1.37
C LEU A 7 -7.58 -0.24 0.13
N ILE A 8 -8.09 -1.08 -0.76
CA ILE A 8 -7.45 -1.40 -2.05
C ILE A 8 -7.32 -0.15 -2.92
N VAL A 9 -8.35 0.68 -3.00
CA VAL A 9 -8.34 1.92 -3.81
C VAL A 9 -7.30 2.90 -3.28
N VAL A 10 -7.25 3.12 -1.96
CA VAL A 10 -6.24 4.01 -1.34
C VAL A 10 -4.83 3.49 -1.59
N LEU A 11 -4.62 2.19 -1.48
CA LEU A 11 -3.32 1.57 -1.70
C LEU A 11 -2.87 1.68 -3.18
N LEU A 12 -3.81 1.50 -4.11
CA LEU A 12 -3.56 1.62 -5.55
C LEU A 12 -3.24 3.07 -5.95
N ILE A 13 -3.94 4.04 -5.38
CA ILE A 13 -3.68 5.47 -5.56
C ILE A 13 -2.30 5.83 -5.01
N ALA A 14 -1.97 5.35 -3.80
CA ALA A 14 -0.68 5.59 -3.18
C ALA A 14 0.47 5.00 -4.03
N MET A 15 0.35 3.76 -4.51
CA MET A 15 1.33 3.15 -5.41
C MET A 15 1.51 3.97 -6.71
N GLY A 16 0.40 4.43 -7.31
CA GLY A 16 0.44 5.23 -8.53
C GLY A 16 1.16 6.57 -8.33
N LEU A 17 0.83 7.30 -7.26
CA LEU A 17 1.48 8.56 -6.93
C LEU A 17 2.97 8.39 -6.65
N MET A 18 3.36 7.35 -5.92
CA MET A 18 4.76 7.06 -5.63
C MET A 18 5.57 6.78 -6.90
N CYS A 19 5.03 5.96 -7.83
CA CYS A 19 5.64 5.76 -9.15
C CYS A 19 5.74 7.05 -9.97
N LEU A 20 4.72 7.91 -9.92
CA LEU A 20 4.71 9.17 -10.65
C LEU A 20 5.78 10.14 -10.11
N THR A 21 5.91 10.23 -8.79
CA THR A 21 6.93 11.03 -8.12
C THR A 21 8.33 10.53 -8.46
N VAL A 22 8.56 9.22 -8.48
CA VAL A 22 9.86 8.66 -8.90
C VAL A 22 10.20 9.07 -10.33
N SER A 23 9.26 8.90 -11.28
CA SER A 23 9.45 9.32 -12.67
C SER A 23 9.77 10.82 -12.79
N GLY A 24 9.11 11.67 -12.00
CA GLY A 24 9.38 13.11 -11.95
C GLY A 24 10.75 13.45 -11.35
N THR A 25 11.16 12.74 -10.29
CA THR A 25 12.47 12.94 -9.64
C THR A 25 13.63 12.38 -10.46
N MET A 26 13.40 11.32 -11.25
CA MET A 26 14.37 10.74 -12.18
C MET A 26 14.79 11.72 -13.28
N MET A 27 13.88 12.62 -13.66
CA MET A 27 14.16 13.70 -14.62
C MET A 27 14.99 14.85 -14.01
N TRP A 28 15.08 14.96 -12.68
CA TRP A 28 15.67 16.12 -11.99
C TRP A 28 17.02 15.84 -11.29
N GLY A 29 17.38 14.60 -10.93
CA GLY A 29 18.67 14.32 -10.30
C GLY A 29 19.01 12.83 -10.18
N THR A 30 20.10 12.40 -10.82
CA THR A 30 20.40 11.02 -11.23
C THR A 30 21.29 10.20 -10.29
N GLU A 31 21.49 10.59 -9.03
CA GLU A 31 22.46 9.92 -8.16
C GLU A 31 21.87 9.02 -7.05
N SER A 32 20.60 9.20 -6.68
CA SER A 32 20.02 8.53 -5.49
C SER A 32 18.85 7.58 -5.78
N ILE A 33 18.47 7.44 -7.05
CA ILE A 33 17.19 6.84 -7.48
C ILE A 33 17.07 5.36 -7.10
N GLU A 34 18.17 4.60 -7.21
CA GLU A 34 18.14 3.15 -6.96
C GLU A 34 17.93 2.81 -5.48
N SER A 35 18.61 3.51 -4.57
CA SER A 35 18.42 3.33 -3.12
C SER A 35 17.03 3.76 -2.67
N TYR A 36 16.47 4.81 -3.28
CA TYR A 36 15.10 5.25 -3.01
C TYR A 36 14.07 4.25 -3.53
N LEU A 37 14.18 3.78 -4.77
CA LEU A 37 13.28 2.77 -5.34
C LEU A 37 13.29 1.47 -4.55
N LYS A 38 14.47 0.99 -4.15
CA LYS A 38 14.61 -0.24 -3.38
C LYS A 38 13.96 -0.11 -2.01
N THR A 39 14.13 1.04 -1.37
CA THR A 39 13.47 1.36 -0.09
C THR A 39 11.96 1.51 -0.27
N PHE A 40 11.48 2.13 -1.35
CA PHE A 40 10.06 2.27 -1.66
C PHE A 40 9.36 0.94 -1.91
N ILE A 41 9.94 0.08 -2.76
CA ILE A 41 9.38 -1.25 -3.02
C ILE A 41 9.37 -2.07 -1.74
N GLN A 42 10.45 -1.99 -0.95
CA GLN A 42 10.54 -2.65 0.34
C GLN A 42 9.43 -2.15 1.27
N ILE A 43 9.24 -0.84 1.43
CA ILE A 43 8.19 -0.27 2.30
C ILE A 43 6.79 -0.59 1.75
N CYS A 44 6.55 -0.48 0.45
CA CYS A 44 5.25 -0.81 -0.16
C CYS A 44 4.88 -2.28 0.10
N PHE A 45 5.79 -3.22 -0.16
CA PHE A 45 5.54 -4.63 0.12
C PHE A 45 5.42 -4.91 1.62
N TRP A 46 6.25 -4.26 2.43
CA TRP A 46 6.24 -4.45 3.88
C TRP A 46 5.02 -3.83 4.55
N MET A 47 4.46 -2.76 3.99
CA MET A 47 3.30 -2.05 4.52
C MET A 47 1.99 -2.68 4.04
N CYS A 48 1.97 -3.29 2.85
CA CYS A 48 0.86 -4.13 2.39
C CYS A 48 0.58 -5.32 3.32
N LEU A 49 1.63 -5.93 3.87
CA LEU A 49 1.54 -7.13 4.71
C LEU A 49 0.74 -6.91 6.02
N PRO A 50 1.05 -5.93 6.87
CA PRO A 50 0.30 -5.65 8.10
C PRO A 50 -1.11 -5.14 7.79
N ILE A 51 -1.28 -4.34 6.73
CA ILE A 51 -2.58 -3.86 6.28
C ILE A 51 -3.49 -5.02 5.86
N SER A 52 -2.94 -5.99 5.14
CA SER A 52 -3.67 -7.19 4.72
C SER A 52 -4.05 -8.04 5.94
N ILE A 53 -3.12 -8.26 6.87
CA ILE A 53 -3.37 -9.02 8.11
C ILE A 53 -4.47 -8.34 8.96
N ILE A 54 -4.36 -7.04 9.21
CA ILE A 54 -5.35 -6.30 10.00
C ILE A 54 -6.71 -6.34 9.32
N GLY A 55 -6.76 -6.13 8.00
CA GLY A 55 -7.99 -6.20 7.22
C GLY A 55 -8.69 -7.57 7.32
N ILE A 56 -7.92 -8.65 7.22
CA ILE A 56 -8.43 -10.03 7.33
C ILE A 56 -8.92 -10.33 8.75
N VAL A 57 -8.13 -9.99 9.77
CA VAL A 57 -8.50 -10.21 11.18
C VAL A 57 -9.78 -9.46 11.52
N TYR A 58 -9.89 -8.19 11.13
CA TYR A 58 -11.08 -7.37 11.37
C TYR A 58 -12.31 -7.93 10.64
N PHE A 59 -12.13 -8.45 9.42
CA PHE A 59 -13.20 -9.05 8.64
C PHE A 59 -13.72 -10.35 9.28
N VAL A 60 -12.83 -11.22 9.74
CA VAL A 60 -13.20 -12.46 10.44
C VAL A 60 -13.94 -12.13 11.75
N PHE A 61 -13.46 -11.12 12.49
CA PHE A 61 -14.08 -10.70 13.75
C PHE A 61 -15.48 -10.10 13.54
N ILE A 62 -15.67 -9.26 12.53
CA ILE A 62 -16.97 -8.64 12.23
C ILE A 62 -17.97 -9.66 11.71
N LYS A 63 -17.51 -10.67 10.95
CA LYS A 63 -18.37 -11.76 10.47
C LYS A 63 -18.82 -12.65 11.62
N LYS A 64 -17.91 -13.00 12.54
CA LYS A 64 -18.27 -13.75 13.77
C LYS A 64 -19.26 -13.02 14.67
N ARG A 65 -19.21 -11.69 14.71
CA ARG A 65 -20.13 -10.86 15.52
C ARG A 65 -21.51 -10.66 14.91
N LYS A 66 -21.70 -10.97 13.62
CA LYS A 66 -22.99 -10.84 12.92
C LYS A 66 -23.78 -12.16 12.84
N ASP A 67 -23.15 -13.26 13.23
CA ASP A 67 -23.71 -14.62 13.29
C ASP A 67 -24.28 -14.97 14.69
N LYS A 68 -24.17 -14.05 15.65
CA LYS A 68 -24.73 -14.17 17.00
C LYS A 68 -25.68 -13.01 17.26
#